data_AF-A0A7W0PW47-F1
#
_entry.id   AF-A0A7W0PW47-F1
#
_cell.length_a   1.000
_cell.length_b   1.000
_cell.length_c   1.000
_cell.angle_alpha   90.00
_cell.angle_beta   90.00
_cell.angle_gamma   90.00
#
_symmetry.space_group_name_H-M   'P 1'
#
loop_
_entity.id
_entity.type
_entity.pdbx_description
1 polymer ?
#
loop_
_entity_poly.entity_id
_entity_poly.type
_entity_poly.pdbx_seq_one_letter_code
_entity_poly.pdbx_strand_id
1 'polypeptide(L)'
;MSRRTAFVRNNGMSEAGDPSFTILYSRCVHLGCPVQPNGPIDEDSIKKIKNVELRPVLAQSFGCPCHGGQYNAEGNRTAGPPVRSLDRYSFSIRNGKLILGELFAVGNVSGTGANATISRFPWSVPGTHVDGLESWLYPLVPSQVTG
;
A
#
# COMPACT_ATOMS: atom_id res chain seq x y z
N MET A 1 -20.80 1.06 -2.60
CA MET A 1 -19.50 1.56 -2.11
C MET A 1 -18.73 0.42 -1.48
N SER A 2 -17.53 0.08 -1.96
CA SER A 2 -16.69 -0.93 -1.31
C SER A 2 -16.05 -0.35 -0.06
N ARG A 3 -16.16 -1.03 1.09
CA ARG A 3 -15.43 -0.66 2.31
C ARG A 3 -14.01 -1.22 2.24
N ARG A 4 -13.10 -0.45 1.64
CA ARG A 4 -11.67 -0.78 1.50
C ARG A 4 -10.86 0.08 2.48
N THR A 5 -10.02 -0.55 3.28
CA THR A 5 -9.10 0.16 4.19
C THR A 5 -7.83 0.57 3.44
N ALA A 6 -7.30 1.75 3.76
CA ALA A 6 -6.06 2.26 3.20
C ALA A 6 -5.18 2.84 4.31
N PHE A 7 -3.87 2.74 4.13
CA PHE A 7 -2.88 3.42 4.96
C PHE A 7 -2.46 4.70 4.24
N VAL A 8 -2.66 5.84 4.89
CA VAL A 8 -2.37 7.17 4.33
C VAL A 8 -1.23 7.79 5.12
N ARG A 9 -0.17 8.19 4.42
CA ARG A 9 0.94 8.97 4.97
C ARG A 9 1.09 10.26 4.17
N ASN A 10 1.14 11.40 4.86
CA ASN A 10 1.51 12.68 4.26
C ASN A 10 3.04 12.76 4.18
N ASN A 11 3.58 12.97 2.98
CA ASN A 11 5.02 13.07 2.74
C ASN A 11 5.51 14.53 2.68
N GLY A 12 4.63 15.51 2.88
CA GLY A 12 4.93 16.92 2.69
C GLY A 12 4.79 17.35 1.24
N MET A 13 5.71 18.19 0.78
CA MET A 13 5.75 18.72 -0.59
C MET A 13 6.81 17.98 -1.40
N SER A 14 6.55 17.76 -2.69
CA SER A 14 7.54 17.30 -3.66
C SER A 14 8.54 18.41 -3.98
N GLU A 15 9.62 18.05 -4.69
CA GLU A 15 10.58 19.02 -5.22
C GLU A 15 9.93 20.05 -6.16
N ALA A 16 8.85 19.66 -6.85
CA ALA A 16 8.07 20.56 -7.70
C ALA A 16 7.10 21.48 -6.90
N GLY A 17 7.02 21.31 -5.58
CA GLY A 17 6.10 22.06 -4.72
C GLY A 17 4.67 21.52 -4.72
N ASP A 18 4.45 20.28 -5.18
CA ASP A 18 3.14 19.63 -5.14
C ASP A 18 2.95 18.83 -3.85
N PRO A 19 1.75 18.78 -3.25
CA PRO A 19 1.49 17.96 -2.08
C PRO A 19 1.65 16.47 -2.40
N SER A 20 2.38 15.74 -1.55
CA SER A 20 2.72 14.33 -1.74
C SER A 20 2.11 13.44 -0.65
N PHE A 21 1.49 12.34 -1.07
CA PHE A 21 0.90 11.35 -0.18
C PHE A 21 1.27 9.93 -0.64
N THR A 22 1.57 9.07 0.33
CA THR A 22 1.65 7.63 0.13
C THR A 22 0.33 7.01 0.61
N ILE A 23 -0.44 6.43 -0.31
CA ILE A 23 -1.75 5.81 -0.01
C ILE A 23 -1.71 4.34 -0.43
N LEU A 24 -1.45 3.46 0.54
CA LEU A 24 -1.33 2.02 0.33
C LEU A 24 -2.67 1.32 0.54
N TYR A 25 -2.99 0.35 -0.30
CA TYR A 25 -4.12 -0.54 -0.07
C TYR A 25 -3.76 -1.59 0.99
N SER A 26 -4.66 -1.79 1.96
CA SER A 26 -4.40 -2.69 3.09
C SER A 26 -4.52 -4.19 2.77
N ARG A 27 -4.47 -4.61 1.50
CA ARG A 27 -4.58 -6.02 1.09
C ARG A 27 -3.28 -6.50 0.47
N CYS A 28 -2.83 -7.66 0.92
CA CYS A 28 -1.61 -8.30 0.48
C CYS A 28 -1.75 -8.72 -0.99
N VAL A 29 -0.71 -8.46 -1.77
CA VAL A 29 -0.70 -8.79 -3.21
C VAL A 29 -0.44 -10.28 -3.47
N HIS A 30 -0.29 -11.09 -2.42
CA HIS A 30 -0.26 -12.54 -2.60
C HIS A 30 -1.66 -13.11 -2.86
N LEU A 31 -2.57 -13.05 -1.87
CA LEU A 31 -3.93 -13.61 -1.94
C LEU A 31 -5.00 -12.65 -1.36
N GLY A 32 -4.63 -11.41 -1.08
CA GLY A 32 -5.56 -10.39 -0.62
C GLY A 32 -5.81 -10.36 0.89
N CYS A 33 -5.08 -11.09 1.73
CA CYS A 33 -5.23 -10.97 3.19
C CYS A 33 -5.01 -9.52 3.67
N PRO A 34 -5.72 -9.04 4.72
CA PRO A 34 -5.44 -7.75 5.34
C PRO A 34 -4.01 -7.70 5.87
N VAL A 35 -3.26 -6.68 5.46
CA VAL A 35 -1.91 -6.40 5.93
C VAL A 35 -2.00 -5.50 7.15
N GLN A 36 -1.12 -5.70 8.13
CA GLN A 36 -1.02 -4.89 9.34
C GLN A 36 0.23 -4.00 9.30
N PRO A 37 0.18 -2.78 9.85
CA PRO A 37 1.37 -1.98 10.09
C PRO A 37 2.23 -2.62 11.19
N ASN A 38 3.53 -2.64 10.97
CA ASN A 38 4.53 -3.10 11.93
C ASN A 38 5.41 -1.93 12.36
N GLY A 39 5.77 -1.90 13.63
CA GLY A 39 6.65 -0.88 14.22
C GLY A 39 6.51 -0.81 15.73
N PRO A 40 7.23 0.12 16.39
CA PRO A 40 7.09 0.36 17.81
C PRO A 40 5.69 0.88 18.15
N ILE A 41 5.23 0.55 19.35
CA ILE A 41 3.97 1.04 19.88
C ILE A 41 4.17 2.50 20.31
N ASP A 42 3.23 3.36 19.92
CA ASP A 42 3.18 4.73 20.41
C ASP A 42 2.51 4.74 21.78
N GLU A 43 3.34 4.63 22.83
CA GLU A 43 2.92 4.55 24.22
C GLU A 43 2.17 5.82 24.67
N ASP A 44 2.50 6.99 24.11
CA ASP A 44 1.86 8.27 24.44
C ASP A 44 0.43 8.37 23.89
N SER A 45 0.11 7.60 22.85
CA SER A 45 -1.18 7.64 22.16
C SER A 45 -2.13 6.50 22.56
N ILE A 46 -1.86 5.80 23.66
CA ILE A 46 -2.73 4.71 24.15
C ILE A 46 -4.08 5.27 24.60
N LYS A 47 -5.17 4.68 24.09
CA LYS A 47 -6.54 5.08 24.43
C LYS A 47 -7.33 3.91 24.98
N LYS A 48 -7.91 4.09 26.17
CA LYS A 48 -8.83 3.12 26.77
C LYS A 48 -10.27 3.50 26.43
N ILE A 49 -10.99 2.61 25.75
CA ILE A 49 -12.40 2.80 25.39
C ILE A 49 -13.17 1.60 25.94
N LYS A 50 -14.01 1.85 26.97
CA LYS A 50 -14.72 0.80 27.72
C LYS A 50 -13.72 -0.24 28.25
N ASN A 51 -13.82 -1.48 27.78
CA ASN A 51 -12.97 -2.60 28.19
C ASN A 51 -11.87 -2.92 27.15
N VAL A 52 -11.64 -2.03 26.18
CA VAL A 52 -10.67 -2.21 25.09
C VAL A 52 -9.58 -1.13 25.19
N GLU A 53 -8.33 -1.56 25.09
CA GLU A 53 -7.18 -0.67 24.98
C GLU A 53 -6.72 -0.62 23.52
N LEU A 54 -6.70 0.58 22.95
CA LEU A 54 -6.18 0.85 21.61
C LEU A 54 -4.73 1.31 21.76
N ARG A 55 -3.81 0.50 21.22
CA ARG A 55 -2.37 0.78 21.20
C ARG A 55 -1.94 1.06 19.76
N PRO A 56 -1.84 2.33 19.35
CA PRO A 56 -1.44 2.66 18.00
C PRO A 56 0.02 2.28 17.73
N VAL A 57 0.32 1.97 16.48
CA VAL A 57 1.64 1.56 16.02
C VAL A 57 2.23 2.65 15.13
N LEU A 58 3.48 3.02 15.38
CA LEU A 58 4.25 3.86 14.46
C LEU A 58 4.69 3.00 13.27
N ALA A 59 3.89 3.02 12.21
CA ALA A 59 4.10 2.16 11.04
C ALA A 59 5.45 2.45 10.35
N GLN A 60 6.37 1.49 10.40
CA GLN A 60 7.65 1.53 9.69
C GLN A 60 7.72 0.50 8.56
N SER A 61 6.86 -0.51 8.61
CA SER A 61 6.75 -1.57 7.61
C SER A 61 5.35 -2.17 7.67
N PHE A 62 5.05 -3.12 6.79
CA PHE A 62 3.76 -3.77 6.73
C PHE A 62 3.93 -5.28 6.60
N GLY A 63 3.15 -6.04 7.37
CA GLY A 63 3.23 -7.50 7.41
C GLY A 63 1.88 -8.16 7.18
N CYS A 64 1.88 -9.20 6.36
CA CYS A 64 0.72 -10.06 6.10
C CYS A 64 0.81 -11.32 6.97
N PRO A 65 -0.10 -11.53 7.94
CA PRO A 65 0.00 -12.62 8.90
C PRO A 65 -0.28 -14.01 8.28
N CYS A 66 -0.95 -14.08 7.12
CA CYS A 66 -1.34 -15.35 6.51
C CYS A 66 -0.14 -16.23 6.10
N HIS A 67 0.81 -15.67 5.35
CA HIS A 67 1.94 -16.42 4.77
C HIS A 67 3.27 -15.65 4.89
N GLY A 68 3.35 -14.70 5.83
CA GLY A 68 4.58 -13.95 6.10
C GLY A 68 5.02 -12.99 4.99
N GLY A 69 4.08 -12.44 4.21
CA GLY A 69 4.40 -11.42 3.22
C GLY A 69 4.82 -10.12 3.90
N GLN A 70 6.02 -9.62 3.61
CA GLN A 70 6.59 -8.42 4.24
C GLN A 70 6.79 -7.31 3.23
N TYR A 71 6.50 -6.09 3.65
CA TYR A 71 6.70 -4.88 2.85
C TYR A 71 7.36 -3.78 3.68
N ASN A 72 8.17 -2.93 3.05
CA ASN A 72 8.76 -1.76 3.71
C ASN A 72 7.74 -0.61 3.85
N ALA A 73 8.16 0.54 4.39
CA ALA A 73 7.32 1.73 4.58
C ALA A 73 6.68 2.26 3.28
N GLU A 74 7.29 2.00 2.11
CA GLU A 74 6.76 2.37 0.80
C GLU A 74 5.87 1.29 0.19
N GLY A 75 5.66 0.16 0.88
CA GLY A 75 4.92 -0.97 0.37
C GLY A 75 5.68 -1.84 -0.63
N ASN A 76 7.01 -1.63 -0.80
CA ASN A 76 7.83 -2.57 -1.57
C ASN A 76 7.91 -3.89 -0.83
N ARG A 77 7.74 -4.98 -1.56
CA ARG A 77 7.97 -6.32 -1.02
C ARG A 77 9.42 -6.47 -0.57
N THR A 78 9.61 -6.92 0.67
CA THR A 78 10.93 -7.24 1.23
C THR A 78 11.10 -8.73 1.47
N ALA A 79 10.02 -9.47 1.75
CA ALA A 79 10.08 -10.93 1.94
C ALA A 79 8.72 -11.59 1.71
N GLY A 80 8.73 -12.92 1.70
CA GLY A 80 7.54 -13.76 1.58
C GLY A 80 7.05 -13.92 0.14
N PRO A 81 5.88 -14.56 -0.02
CA PRO A 81 5.34 -14.96 -1.32
C PRO A 81 4.66 -13.88 -2.19
N PRO A 82 4.44 -12.61 -1.79
CA PRO A 82 3.90 -11.61 -2.72
C PRO A 82 4.78 -11.49 -3.97
N VAL A 83 4.19 -11.11 -5.09
CA VAL A 83 4.90 -11.08 -6.38
C VAL A 83 5.37 -9.68 -6.77
N ARG A 84 4.83 -8.65 -6.12
CA ARG A 84 5.10 -7.23 -6.37
C ARG A 84 4.79 -6.39 -5.14
N SER A 85 4.95 -5.07 -5.25
CA SER A 85 4.65 -4.11 -4.20
C SER A 85 3.15 -3.95 -3.94
N LEU A 86 2.78 -3.42 -2.77
CA LEU A 86 1.37 -3.13 -2.42
C LEU A 86 0.73 -2.19 -3.43
N ASP A 87 -0.54 -2.44 -3.74
CA ASP A 87 -1.35 -1.54 -4.56
C ASP A 87 -1.47 -0.17 -3.90
N ARG A 88 -1.60 0.87 -4.72
CA ARG A 88 -1.75 2.24 -4.28
C ARG A 88 -3.01 2.87 -4.85
N TYR A 89 -3.53 3.88 -4.17
CA TYR A 89 -4.64 4.70 -4.68
C TYR A 89 -4.10 5.96 -5.34
N SER A 90 -4.66 6.35 -6.49
CA SER A 90 -4.52 7.74 -6.95
C SER A 90 -5.25 8.65 -5.98
N PHE A 91 -4.96 9.95 -6.03
CA PHE A 91 -5.68 10.90 -5.19
C PHE A 91 -5.84 12.24 -5.89
N SER A 92 -6.77 13.03 -5.36
CA SER A 92 -6.89 14.45 -5.64
C SER A 92 -7.20 15.19 -4.35
N ILE A 93 -6.88 16.48 -4.30
CA ILE A 93 -7.24 17.34 -3.17
C ILE A 93 -8.29 18.32 -3.68
N ARG A 94 -9.48 18.30 -3.07
CA ARG A 94 -10.59 19.19 -3.43
C ARG A 94 -11.15 19.83 -2.19
N ASN A 95 -11.21 21.16 -2.13
CA ASN A 95 -11.74 21.92 -1.00
C ASN A 95 -11.10 21.49 0.35
N GLY A 96 -9.78 21.32 0.36
CA GLY A 96 -9.02 20.88 1.54
C GLY A 96 -9.23 19.41 1.95
N LYS A 97 -9.94 18.61 1.15
CA LYS A 97 -10.19 17.19 1.41
C LYS A 97 -9.35 16.31 0.49
N LEU A 98 -8.65 15.34 1.06
CA LEU A 98 -7.99 14.28 0.32
C LEU A 98 -9.03 13.28 -0.18
N ILE A 99 -9.17 13.16 -1.50
CA ILE A 99 -10.08 12.24 -2.17
C ILE A 99 -9.25 11.10 -2.77
N LEU A 100 -9.49 9.88 -2.30
CA LEU A 100 -8.90 8.68 -2.88
C LEU A 100 -9.61 8.35 -4.20
N GLY A 101 -8.83 8.18 -5.25
CA GLY A 101 -9.27 7.81 -6.59
C GLY A 101 -9.17 6.32 -6.83
N GLU A 102 -8.78 5.97 -8.05
CA GLU A 102 -8.66 4.60 -8.52
C GLU A 102 -7.49 3.86 -7.89
N LEU A 103 -7.72 2.58 -7.62
CA LEU A 103 -6.68 1.65 -7.22
C LEU A 103 -5.80 1.33 -8.44
N PHE A 104 -4.50 1.16 -8.23
CA PHE A 104 -3.58 0.77 -9.29
C PHE A 104 -2.50 -0.18 -8.75
N ALA A 105 -1.98 -1.03 -9.63
CA ALA A 105 -0.93 -1.97 -9.28
C ALA A 105 0.43 -1.29 -9.30
N VAL A 106 1.29 -1.72 -8.38
CA VAL A 106 2.68 -1.25 -8.27
C VAL A 106 3.61 -2.43 -8.44
N GLY A 107 4.52 -2.34 -9.40
CA GLY A 107 5.63 -3.29 -9.55
C GLY A 107 6.64 -3.09 -8.42
N ASN A 108 7.38 -1.99 -8.52
CA ASN A 108 8.35 -1.52 -7.51
C ASN A 108 8.21 -0.01 -7.23
N VAL A 109 8.85 0.41 -6.15
CA VAL A 109 9.06 1.80 -5.75
C VAL A 109 10.57 2.03 -5.56
N SER A 110 11.11 3.10 -6.11
CA SER A 110 12.48 3.55 -5.83
C SER A 110 12.44 4.88 -5.06
N GLY A 111 13.36 5.07 -4.12
CA GLY A 111 13.34 6.25 -3.23
C GLY A 111 12.28 6.14 -2.11
N THR A 112 12.01 7.26 -1.45
CA THR A 112 11.09 7.34 -0.30
C THR A 112 10.31 8.65 -0.30
N GLY A 113 9.11 8.62 0.31
CA GLY A 113 8.31 9.81 0.54
C GLY A 113 8.01 10.61 -0.73
N ALA A 114 8.30 11.92 -0.69
CA ALA A 114 7.98 12.84 -1.78
C ALA A 114 8.86 12.65 -3.03
N ASN A 115 10.00 11.98 -2.88
CA ASN A 115 10.96 11.73 -3.95
C ASN A 115 10.87 10.30 -4.49
N ALA A 116 9.84 9.54 -4.07
CA ALA A 116 9.65 8.17 -4.51
C ALA A 116 9.15 8.12 -5.97
N THR A 117 9.78 7.28 -6.79
CA THR A 117 9.33 6.95 -8.14
C THR A 117 8.66 5.57 -8.13
N ILE A 118 7.54 5.43 -8.83
CA ILE A 118 6.67 4.25 -8.75
C ILE A 118 6.47 3.68 -10.16
N SER A 119 6.70 2.38 -10.32
CA SER A 119 6.30 1.66 -11.53
C SER A 119 4.82 1.33 -11.48
N ARG A 120 4.01 2.19 -12.11
CA ARG A 120 2.54 2.13 -12.12
C ARG A 120 2.02 1.25 -13.24
N PHE A 121 1.07 0.38 -12.92
CA PHE A 121 0.34 -0.47 -13.86
C PHE A 121 -1.17 -0.39 -13.63
N PRO A 122 -2.01 -0.78 -14.62
CA PRO A 122 -3.43 -1.01 -14.38
C PRO A 122 -3.64 -1.95 -13.20
N TRP A 123 -4.67 -1.70 -12.38
CA TRP A 123 -4.91 -2.55 -11.23
C TRP A 123 -5.10 -4.01 -11.65
N SER A 124 -4.41 -4.88 -10.93
CA SER A 124 -4.44 -6.32 -11.16
C SER A 124 -4.74 -7.05 -9.87
N VAL A 125 -5.50 -8.14 -9.93
CA VAL A 125 -5.86 -8.96 -8.77
C VAL A 125 -4.60 -9.49 -8.05
N PRO A 126 -4.68 -9.76 -6.74
CA PRO A 126 -3.58 -10.39 -6.00
C PRO A 126 -3.08 -11.67 -6.69
N GLY A 127 -1.76 -11.90 -6.64
CA GLY A 127 -1.05 -13.01 -7.28
C GLY A 127 -0.57 -12.69 -8.69
N THR A 128 -1.01 -11.58 -9.27
CA THR A 128 -0.67 -11.22 -10.65
C THR A 128 0.66 -10.48 -10.72
N HIS A 129 1.59 -11.01 -11.50
CA HIS A 129 2.82 -10.35 -11.90
C HIS A 129 2.49 -9.25 -12.93
N VAL A 130 2.94 -8.03 -12.68
CA VAL A 130 2.68 -6.87 -13.58
C VAL A 130 3.94 -6.39 -14.30
N ASP A 131 5.10 -6.86 -13.85
CA ASP A 131 6.43 -6.53 -14.31
C ASP A 131 7.34 -7.77 -14.28
N GLY A 132 8.60 -7.62 -14.72
CA GLY A 132 9.59 -8.70 -14.71
C GLY A 132 9.44 -9.73 -15.84
N LEU A 133 10.26 -10.78 -15.79
CA LEU A 133 10.19 -11.91 -16.74
C LEU A 133 8.98 -12.80 -16.45
N GLU A 134 8.53 -12.81 -15.20
CA GLU A 134 7.40 -13.58 -14.73
C GLU A 134 6.09 -13.07 -15.34
N SER A 135 5.94 -11.77 -15.61
CA SER A 135 4.78 -11.25 -16.34
C SER A 135 4.78 -11.64 -17.83
N TRP A 136 5.94 -12.01 -18.38
CA TRP A 136 6.03 -12.59 -19.72
C TRP A 136 5.66 -14.08 -19.72
N LEU A 137 6.13 -14.84 -18.73
CA LEU A 137 5.80 -16.26 -18.58
C LEU A 137 4.33 -16.48 -18.17
N TYR A 138 3.78 -15.57 -17.37
CA TYR A 138 2.40 -15.56 -16.88
C TYR A 138 1.73 -14.24 -17.29
N PRO A 139 1.35 -14.11 -18.58
CA PRO A 139 0.81 -12.87 -19.11
C PRO A 139 -0.49 -12.47 -18.42
N LEU A 140 -0.68 -11.15 -18.30
CA LEU A 140 -1.92 -10.54 -17.80
C LEU A 140 -3.09 -11.02 -18.67
N VAL A 141 -4.03 -11.73 -18.07
CA VAL A 141 -5.29 -12.07 -18.73
C VAL A 141 -6.38 -11.07 -18.33
N PRO A 142 -7.40 -10.84 -19.18
CA PRO A 142 -8.45 -9.84 -18.91
C PRO A 142 -9.16 -10.01 -17.56
N SER A 143 -9.30 -11.24 -17.07
CA SER A 143 -9.91 -11.51 -15.75
C SER A 143 -9.06 -11.00 -14.57
N GLN A 144 -7.77 -10.77 -14.77
CA GLN A 144 -6.85 -10.28 -13.75
C GLN A 144 -6.81 -8.75 -13.66
N VAL A 145 -7.24 -8.04 -14.70
CA VAL A 145 -7.30 -6.57 -14.75
C VAL A 145 -8.76 -6.14 -14.69
N THR A 146 -9.27 -5.85 -13.50
CA THR A 146 -10.68 -5.42 -13.31
C THR A 146 -10.75 -4.14 -12.49
N GLY A 147 -10.77 -2.98 -13.17
CA GLY A 147 -11.08 -1.68 -12.56
C GLY A 147 -12.56 -1.41 -12.60
#